data_AF-A0A954ITF6-F1
#
_entry.id   AF-A0A954ITF6-F1
#
_cell.length_a   1.000
_cell.length_b   1.000
_cell.length_c   1.000
_cell.angle_alpha   90.00
_cell.angle_beta   90.00
_cell.angle_gamma   90.00
#
_symmetry.space_group_name_H-M   'P 1'
#
loop_
_entity.id
_entity.type
_entity.pdbx_description
1 polymer ?
#
loop_
_entity_poly.entity_id
_entity_poly.type
_entity_poly.pdbx_seq_one_letter_code
_entity_poly.pdbx_strand_id
1 'polypeptide(L)'
;MIIRDLQKGKQKWQLVYQYNNSGMGYTVSNTSGREIEKQVTSWSEFTREFNKRIKQGWTETDVSISHRAFITGEDGNEKFWIIRLDGESYQLQYGKIGRYGYADHSGQTKVKYFDSAAEARLDYHKQIEKKLKEGYEEFQPRKTKYSKLPDDLQAQPKPKKKSRHQKAIQKKSLETNHRR
;
A
#
# COMPACT_ATOMS: atom_id res chain seq x y z
N MET A 1 6.39 -2.73 -6.31
CA MET A 1 5.34 -3.73 -6.60
C MET A 1 4.01 -3.01 -6.55
N ILE A 2 3.11 -3.24 -7.50
CA ILE A 2 1.71 -2.75 -7.46
C ILE A 2 0.81 -3.96 -7.26
N ILE A 3 -0.11 -3.89 -6.32
CA ILE A 3 -1.09 -4.94 -6.07
C ILE A 3 -2.48 -4.39 -6.40
N ARG A 4 -3.29 -5.19 -7.09
CA ARG A 4 -4.72 -4.93 -7.30
C ARG A 4 -5.53 -6.06 -6.70
N ASP A 5 -6.24 -5.77 -5.62
CA ASP A 5 -7.16 -6.70 -5.00
C ASP A 5 -8.58 -6.39 -5.49
N LEU A 6 -9.18 -7.37 -6.17
CA LEU A 6 -10.54 -7.34 -6.68
C LEU A 6 -11.43 -8.33 -5.91
N GLN A 7 -12.71 -8.00 -5.80
CA GLN A 7 -13.72 -8.85 -5.18
C GLN A 7 -15.00 -8.93 -6.02
N LYS A 8 -15.67 -10.08 -5.96
CA LYS A 8 -16.99 -10.32 -6.56
C LYS A 8 -17.76 -11.32 -5.68
N GLY A 9 -18.69 -10.80 -4.87
CA GLY A 9 -19.35 -11.61 -3.84
C GLY A 9 -18.32 -12.15 -2.83
N LYS A 10 -18.24 -13.47 -2.66
CA LYS A 10 -17.24 -14.13 -1.81
C LYS A 10 -15.90 -14.38 -2.50
N GLN A 11 -15.82 -14.18 -3.81
CA GLN A 11 -14.60 -14.42 -4.58
C GLN A 11 -13.64 -13.25 -4.43
N LYS A 12 -12.36 -13.54 -4.22
CA LYS A 12 -11.26 -12.57 -4.25
C LYS A 12 -10.28 -12.94 -5.34
N TRP A 13 -9.70 -11.92 -5.94
CA TRP A 13 -8.76 -12.03 -7.03
C TRP A 13 -7.67 -10.98 -6.87
N GLN A 14 -6.42 -11.38 -7.05
CA GLN A 14 -5.28 -10.50 -6.88
C GLN A 14 -4.46 -10.44 -8.16
N LEU A 15 -4.10 -9.23 -8.56
CA LEU A 15 -3.17 -8.94 -9.63
C LEU A 15 -1.92 -8.30 -9.05
N VAL A 16 -0.76 -8.92 -9.24
CA VAL A 16 0.51 -8.41 -8.74
C VAL A 16 1.40 -7.99 -9.90
N TYR A 17 1.78 -6.72 -9.94
CA TYR A 17 2.82 -6.16 -10.81
C TYR A 17 4.13 -6.07 -10.04
N GLN A 18 5.12 -6.86 -10.44
CA GLN A 18 6.49 -6.77 -9.92
C GLN A 18 7.41 -6.20 -11.00
N TYR A 19 8.28 -5.28 -10.59
CA TYR A 19 9.44 -4.89 -11.38
C TYR A 19 10.55 -5.89 -11.08
N ASN A 20 11.19 -6.46 -12.08
CA ASN A 20 12.36 -7.34 -11.99
C ASN A 20 13.24 -7.14 -13.24
N ASN A 21 14.58 -7.18 -13.07
CA ASN A 21 15.53 -6.94 -14.15
C ASN A 21 15.58 -8.06 -15.22
N SER A 22 14.86 -9.16 -15.02
CA SER A 22 14.83 -10.33 -15.91
C SER A 22 13.60 -10.38 -16.83
N GLY A 23 12.76 -9.34 -16.82
CA GLY A 23 11.49 -9.31 -17.54
C GLY A 23 10.31 -9.52 -16.60
N MET A 24 9.27 -8.70 -16.79
CA MET A 24 8.14 -8.51 -15.89
C MET A 24 7.38 -9.83 -15.65
N GLY A 25 7.34 -10.30 -14.39
CA GLY A 25 6.59 -11.50 -13.98
C GLY A 25 5.42 -11.13 -13.08
N TYR A 26 4.27 -11.79 -13.28
CA TYR A 26 3.01 -11.43 -12.64
C TYR A 26 2.27 -12.68 -12.26
N THR A 27 1.52 -12.59 -11.17
CA THR A 27 0.63 -13.65 -10.74
C THR A 27 -0.78 -13.09 -10.68
N VAL A 28 -1.66 -13.73 -11.43
CA VAL A 28 -3.10 -13.67 -11.22
C VAL A 28 -3.45 -14.79 -10.25
N SER A 29 -3.85 -14.50 -9.02
CA SER A 29 -4.22 -15.55 -8.05
C SER A 29 -5.67 -15.45 -7.59
N ASN A 30 -6.31 -16.62 -7.46
CA ASN A 30 -7.56 -16.75 -6.74
C ASN A 30 -7.32 -16.80 -5.22
N THR A 31 -8.40 -16.83 -4.46
CA THR A 31 -8.48 -16.50 -3.03
C THR A 31 -7.63 -17.36 -2.07
N SER A 32 -6.89 -18.35 -2.57
CA SER A 32 -5.95 -19.14 -1.77
C SER A 32 -4.48 -18.75 -1.97
N GLY A 33 -4.15 -17.90 -2.94
CA GLY A 33 -2.75 -17.59 -3.30
C GLY A 33 -1.98 -18.77 -3.88
N ARG A 34 -2.64 -19.91 -4.13
CA ARG A 34 -2.01 -21.18 -4.54
C ARG A 34 -2.07 -21.46 -6.04
N GLU A 35 -2.95 -20.80 -6.79
CA GLU A 35 -3.08 -21.00 -8.23
C GLU A 35 -2.76 -19.71 -8.99
N ILE A 36 -1.72 -19.79 -9.83
CA ILE A 36 -1.38 -18.74 -10.80
C ILE A 36 -2.22 -19.00 -12.06
N GLU A 37 -3.26 -18.20 -12.29
CA GLU A 37 -4.12 -18.33 -13.48
C GLU A 37 -3.37 -17.92 -14.76
N LYS A 38 -2.55 -16.88 -14.67
CA LYS A 38 -1.84 -16.31 -15.81
C LYS A 38 -0.63 -15.50 -15.38
N GLN A 39 0.46 -15.65 -16.12
CA GLN A 39 1.56 -14.68 -16.15
C GLN A 39 1.31 -13.69 -17.29
N VAL A 40 1.32 -12.40 -17.00
CA VAL A 40 1.41 -11.35 -18.02
C VAL A 40 2.85 -10.87 -18.12
N THR A 41 3.24 -10.06 -19.10
CA THR A 41 4.65 -9.63 -19.26
C THR A 41 4.81 -8.12 -19.44
N SER A 42 3.72 -7.36 -19.34
CA SER A 42 3.77 -5.90 -19.50
C SER A 42 2.69 -5.15 -18.72
N TRP A 43 2.93 -3.86 -18.48
CA TRP A 43 1.95 -2.98 -17.87
C TRP A 43 0.64 -2.89 -18.68
N SER A 44 0.72 -2.97 -20.01
CA SER A 44 -0.47 -2.94 -20.87
C SER A 44 -1.30 -4.21 -20.69
N GLU A 45 -0.66 -5.37 -20.54
CA GLU A 45 -1.35 -6.62 -20.25
C GLU A 45 -1.95 -6.64 -18.84
N PHE A 46 -1.22 -6.16 -17.84
CA PHE A 46 -1.73 -5.96 -16.48
C PHE A 46 -2.99 -5.09 -16.48
N THR A 47 -2.92 -3.96 -17.17
CA THR A 47 -4.05 -3.02 -17.29
C THR A 47 -5.22 -3.65 -18.04
N ARG A 48 -4.93 -4.43 -19.09
CA ARG A 48 -5.95 -5.15 -19.87
C ARG A 48 -6.68 -6.19 -19.01
N GLU A 49 -5.96 -7.01 -18.24
CA GLU A 49 -6.57 -8.01 -17.36
C GLU A 49 -7.37 -7.35 -16.23
N PHE A 50 -6.84 -6.29 -15.63
CA PHE A 50 -7.58 -5.48 -14.65
C PHE A 50 -8.89 -4.95 -15.24
N ASN A 51 -8.84 -4.27 -16.38
CA ASN A 51 -10.02 -3.70 -17.03
C ASN A 51 -11.02 -4.77 -17.47
N LYS A 52 -10.55 -5.94 -17.91
CA LYS A 52 -11.39 -7.10 -18.23
C LYS A 52 -12.20 -7.55 -17.01
N ARG A 53 -11.58 -7.63 -15.83
CA ARG A 53 -12.27 -8.01 -14.58
C ARG A 53 -13.27 -6.95 -14.14
N ILE A 54 -12.91 -5.68 -14.21
CA ILE A 54 -13.85 -4.59 -13.92
C ILE A 54 -15.09 -4.69 -14.83
N LYS A 55 -14.92 -4.94 -16.13
CA LYS A 55 -16.05 -5.17 -17.07
C LYS A 55 -16.89 -6.41 -16.74
N GLN A 56 -16.32 -7.41 -16.07
CA GLN A 56 -17.02 -8.61 -15.61
C GLN A 56 -17.73 -8.41 -14.25
N GLY A 57 -17.78 -7.19 -13.72
CA GLY A 57 -18.47 -6.86 -12.48
C GLY A 57 -17.64 -7.12 -11.22
N TRP A 58 -16.31 -7.20 -11.33
CA TRP A 58 -15.43 -7.19 -10.16
C TRP A 58 -15.25 -5.76 -9.65
N THR A 59 -15.10 -5.60 -8.33
CA THR A 59 -14.83 -4.31 -7.69
C THR A 59 -13.47 -4.31 -7.02
N GLU A 60 -12.73 -3.21 -7.14
CA GLU A 60 -11.44 -3.05 -6.47
C GLU A 60 -11.65 -2.66 -5.01
N THR A 61 -10.88 -3.26 -4.11
CA THR A 61 -10.97 -2.98 -2.66
C THR A 61 -10.35 -1.63 -2.29
N ASP A 62 -10.77 -1.05 -1.17
CA ASP A 62 -10.20 0.21 -0.69
C ASP A 62 -8.70 0.13 -0.36
N VAL A 63 -8.25 -1.02 0.15
CA VAL A 63 -6.83 -1.32 0.38
C VAL A 63 -6.05 -1.25 -0.94
N SER A 64 -6.58 -1.84 -2.00
CA SER A 64 -5.99 -1.80 -3.34
C SER A 64 -6.02 -0.40 -3.96
N ILE A 65 -7.11 0.34 -3.78
CA ILE A 65 -7.25 1.69 -4.32
C ILE A 65 -6.29 2.68 -3.61
N SER A 66 -5.97 2.45 -2.34
CA SER A 66 -5.01 3.24 -1.55
C SER A 66 -3.56 2.75 -1.65
N HIS A 67 -3.31 1.61 -2.29
CA HIS A 67 -1.96 1.07 -2.45
C HIS A 67 -1.13 1.92 -3.41
N ARG A 68 -0.06 2.55 -2.89
CA ARG A 68 0.86 3.39 -3.67
C ARG A 68 2.30 2.96 -3.43
N ALA A 69 3.08 2.87 -4.50
CA ALA A 69 4.48 2.49 -4.47
C ALA A 69 5.33 3.67 -4.92
N PHE A 70 6.45 3.86 -4.27
CA PHE A 70 7.38 4.94 -4.55
C PHE A 70 8.80 4.39 -4.62
N ILE A 71 9.62 5.01 -5.47
CA ILE A 71 11.00 4.64 -5.71
C ILE A 71 11.93 5.86 -5.61
N THR A 72 13.19 5.62 -5.29
CA THR A 72 14.25 6.64 -5.29
C THR A 72 15.61 5.96 -5.45
N GLY A 73 16.62 6.72 -5.85
CA GLY A 73 17.99 6.23 -6.08
C GLY A 73 18.26 5.83 -7.52
N GLU A 74 19.52 5.50 -7.78
CA GLU A 74 20.07 5.18 -9.09
C GLU A 74 21.00 3.96 -8.97
N ASP A 75 21.30 3.31 -10.09
CA ASP A 75 22.36 2.32 -10.29
C ASP A 75 22.51 1.29 -9.16
N GLY A 76 21.52 0.40 -9.03
CA GLY A 76 21.59 -0.75 -8.12
C GLY A 76 21.51 -0.43 -6.63
N ASN A 77 21.27 0.84 -6.29
CA ASN A 77 20.98 1.31 -4.93
C ASN A 77 19.56 1.86 -4.80
N GLU A 78 18.66 1.49 -5.71
CA GLU A 78 17.29 1.93 -5.67
C GLU A 78 16.60 1.43 -4.40
N LYS A 79 15.76 2.27 -3.83
CA LYS A 79 14.95 1.97 -2.65
C LYS A 79 13.50 2.07 -3.03
N PHE A 80 12.69 1.28 -2.34
CA PHE A 80 11.26 1.38 -2.44
C PHE A 80 10.62 1.75 -1.11
N TRP A 81 9.48 2.41 -1.22
CA TRP A 81 8.59 2.69 -0.12
C TRP A 81 7.15 2.54 -0.61
N ILE A 82 6.39 1.67 0.03
CA ILE A 82 5.02 1.32 -0.31
C ILE A 82 4.15 1.66 0.89
N ILE A 83 2.98 2.23 0.63
CA ILE A 83 1.97 2.50 1.63
C ILE A 83 0.59 2.06 1.14
N ARG A 84 -0.20 1.46 2.04
CA ARG A 84 -1.62 1.12 1.83
C ARG A 84 -2.42 1.42 3.08
N LEU A 85 -3.63 1.97 2.89
CA LEU A 85 -4.57 2.29 3.96
C LEU A 85 -5.60 1.17 4.09
N ASP A 86 -5.88 0.76 5.32
CA ASP A 86 -6.93 -0.20 5.65
C ASP A 86 -7.70 0.32 6.87
N GLY A 87 -8.80 1.02 6.60
CA GLY A 87 -9.63 1.68 7.60
C GLY A 87 -8.84 2.61 8.52
N GLU A 88 -8.69 2.20 9.78
CA GLU A 88 -8.06 2.93 10.87
C GLU A 88 -6.54 2.66 10.99
N SER A 89 -5.96 2.04 9.97
CA SER A 89 -4.54 1.72 9.95
C SER A 89 -3.95 1.96 8.57
N TYR A 90 -2.62 2.10 8.52
CA TYR A 90 -1.90 1.87 7.28
C TYR A 90 -0.74 0.92 7.52
N GLN A 91 -0.33 0.28 6.43
CA GLN A 91 0.89 -0.51 6.38
C GLN A 91 1.91 0.16 5.47
N LEU A 92 3.14 0.22 5.95
CA LEU A 92 4.34 0.59 5.21
C LEU A 92 5.15 -0.66 4.90
N GLN A 93 5.70 -0.71 3.70
CA GLN A 93 6.73 -1.67 3.33
C GLN A 93 7.87 -0.90 2.66
N TYR A 94 9.11 -1.09 3.09
CA TYR A 94 10.24 -0.35 2.53
C TYR A 94 11.51 -1.18 2.56
N GLY A 95 12.41 -0.92 1.60
CA GLY A 95 13.64 -1.68 1.47
C GLY A 95 14.48 -1.22 0.29
N LYS A 96 15.58 -1.94 0.06
CA LYS A 96 16.35 -1.83 -1.17
C LYS A 96 15.69 -2.68 -2.24
N ILE A 97 15.66 -2.18 -3.47
CA ILE A 97 15.30 -2.96 -4.65
C ILE A 97 16.52 -3.81 -4.99
N GLY A 98 16.35 -5.14 -4.98
CA GLY A 98 17.44 -6.06 -5.31
C GLY A 98 17.54 -6.33 -6.80
N ARG A 99 18.53 -7.14 -7.20
CA ARG A 99 18.69 -7.63 -8.59
C ARG A 99 17.43 -8.26 -9.17
N TYR A 100 16.65 -8.95 -8.34
CA TYR A 100 15.39 -9.61 -8.73
C TYR A 100 14.16 -8.71 -8.52
N GLY A 101 14.36 -7.42 -8.22
CA GLY A 101 13.29 -6.45 -8.10
C GLY A 101 12.63 -6.37 -6.72
N TYR A 102 11.32 -6.09 -6.70
CA TYR A 102 10.52 -6.09 -5.48
C TYR A 102 10.17 -7.54 -5.09
N ALA A 103 11.05 -8.23 -4.39
CA ALA A 103 10.66 -9.51 -3.83
C ALA A 103 9.66 -9.27 -2.67
N ASP A 104 8.54 -9.98 -2.67
CA ASP A 104 7.50 -9.94 -1.61
C ASP A 104 8.08 -10.18 -0.20
N HIS A 105 9.23 -10.83 -0.13
CA HIS A 105 9.97 -11.15 1.10
C HIS A 105 11.14 -10.20 1.39
N SER A 106 11.31 -9.12 0.61
CA SER A 106 12.38 -8.15 0.79
C SER A 106 11.87 -6.90 1.51
N GLY A 107 12.72 -6.32 2.38
CA GLY A 107 12.42 -5.10 3.12
C GLY A 107 11.80 -5.31 4.50
N GLN A 108 11.35 -4.21 5.10
CA GLN A 108 10.75 -4.15 6.42
C GLN A 108 9.30 -3.69 6.28
N THR A 109 8.43 -4.30 7.09
CA THR A 109 7.03 -3.92 7.21
C THR A 109 6.79 -3.20 8.53
N LYS A 110 6.00 -2.12 8.49
CA LYS A 110 5.49 -1.44 9.69
C LYS A 110 4.00 -1.18 9.54
N VAL A 111 3.24 -1.52 10.56
CA VAL A 111 1.81 -1.18 10.64
C VAL A 111 1.64 -0.08 11.69
N LYS A 112 0.78 0.89 11.41
CA LYS A 112 0.40 1.94 12.36
C LYS A 112 -1.12 2.02 12.45
N TYR A 113 -1.61 1.93 13.68
CA TYR A 113 -3.02 2.06 14.04
C TYR A 113 -3.33 3.46 14.55
N PHE A 114 -4.58 3.87 14.37
CA PHE A 114 -5.12 5.17 14.75
C PHE A 114 -6.45 4.99 15.46
N ASP A 115 -6.93 6.05 16.11
CA ASP A 115 -8.21 6.04 16.82
C ASP A 115 -9.40 6.23 15.85
N SER A 116 -9.14 6.59 14.58
CA SER A 116 -10.16 6.69 13.54
C SER A 116 -9.59 6.60 12.12
N ALA A 117 -10.46 6.28 11.15
CA ALA A 117 -10.11 6.24 9.72
C ALA A 117 -9.72 7.62 9.17
N ALA A 118 -10.31 8.70 9.69
CA ALA A 118 -9.96 10.08 9.31
C ALA A 118 -8.52 10.42 9.73
N GLU A 119 -8.12 10.04 10.94
CA GLU A 119 -6.74 10.22 11.42
C GLU A 119 -5.74 9.40 10.60
N ALA A 120 -6.07 8.14 10.31
CA ALA A 120 -5.23 7.26 9.51
C ALA A 120 -5.02 7.84 8.10
N ARG A 121 -6.09 8.32 7.46
CA ARG A 121 -6.03 8.96 6.14
C ARG A 121 -5.21 10.25 6.15
N LEU A 122 -5.35 11.08 7.18
CA LEU A 122 -4.56 12.31 7.31
C LEU A 122 -3.06 12.00 7.46
N ASP A 123 -2.68 11.03 8.31
CA ASP A 123 -1.28 10.63 8.46
C ASP A 123 -0.75 9.94 7.20
N TYR A 124 -1.56 9.12 6.52
CA TYR A 124 -1.23 8.53 5.22
C TYR A 124 -0.81 9.58 4.19
N HIS A 125 -1.61 10.64 4.01
CA HIS A 125 -1.26 11.72 3.07
C HIS A 125 0.00 12.48 3.52
N LYS A 126 0.15 12.76 4.82
CA LYS A 126 1.37 13.40 5.36
C LYS A 126 2.63 12.58 5.09
N GLN A 127 2.58 11.25 5.20
CA GLN A 127 3.73 10.41 4.89
C GLN A 127 4.11 10.47 3.41
N ILE A 128 3.11 10.50 2.53
CA ILE A 128 3.33 10.61 1.09
C ILE A 128 3.97 11.95 0.74
N GLU A 129 3.41 13.07 1.23
CA GLU A 129 4.00 14.39 1.01
C GLU A 129 5.44 14.49 1.52
N LYS A 130 5.72 13.89 2.68
CA LYS A 130 7.08 13.81 3.22
C LYS A 130 8.00 13.04 2.27
N LYS A 131 7.56 11.89 1.77
CA LYS A 131 8.37 11.05 0.86
C LYS A 131 8.63 11.74 -0.47
N LEU A 132 7.63 12.40 -1.04
CA LEU A 132 7.80 13.22 -2.25
C LEU A 132 8.85 14.32 -2.04
N LYS A 133 8.84 15.00 -0.88
CA LYS A 133 9.87 16.01 -0.54
C LYS A 133 11.27 15.42 -0.34
N GLU A 134 11.36 14.14 0.03
CA GLU A 134 12.63 13.40 0.16
C GLU A 134 13.16 12.90 -1.19
N GLY A 135 12.51 13.21 -2.32
CA GLY A 135 12.93 12.78 -3.66
C GLY A 135 12.48 11.37 -4.02
N TYR A 136 11.45 10.85 -3.37
CA TYR A 136 10.75 9.66 -3.86
C TYR A 136 9.79 10.02 -4.97
N GLU A 137 9.76 9.22 -6.01
CA GLU A 137 8.84 9.33 -7.14
C GLU A 137 7.81 8.20 -7.09
N GLU A 138 6.56 8.52 -7.42
CA GLU A 138 5.51 7.50 -7.45
C GLU A 138 5.67 6.58 -8.66
N PHE A 139 5.74 5.28 -8.40
CA PHE A 139 5.83 4.26 -9.43
C PHE A 139 4.43 3.92 -9.95
N GLN A 140 4.20 4.17 -11.25
CA GLN A 140 2.90 3.96 -11.91
C GLN A 140 1.75 4.73 -11.22
N PRO A 141 1.81 6.08 -11.16
CA PRO A 141 0.83 6.88 -10.46
C PRO A 141 -0.56 6.71 -11.06
N ARG A 142 -1.57 6.57 -10.19
CA ARG A 142 -2.98 6.43 -10.60
C ARG A 142 -3.85 7.41 -9.84
N LYS A 143 -4.78 8.05 -10.55
CA LYS A 143 -5.83 8.88 -9.94
C LYS A 143 -6.90 7.98 -9.31
N THR A 144 -7.10 8.14 -8.01
CA THR A 144 -8.09 7.44 -7.18
C THR A 144 -8.68 8.40 -6.15
N LYS A 145 -9.68 7.94 -5.40
CA LYS A 145 -10.23 8.71 -4.26
C LYS A 145 -9.20 9.00 -3.15
N TYR A 146 -8.05 8.31 -3.14
CA TYR A 146 -6.95 8.54 -2.20
C TYR A 146 -5.76 9.29 -2.83
N SER A 147 -5.88 9.78 -4.07
CA SER A 147 -4.81 10.59 -4.69
C SER A 147 -4.71 11.99 -4.10
N LYS A 148 -5.81 12.51 -3.55
CA LYS A 148 -5.85 13.82 -2.89
C LYS A 148 -6.52 13.68 -1.52
N LEU A 149 -6.04 14.47 -0.56
CA LEU A 149 -6.70 14.58 0.72
C LEU A 149 -8.02 15.35 0.51
N PRO A 150 -9.17 14.84 0.96
CA PRO A 150 -10.44 15.55 0.90
C PRO A 150 -10.37 16.91 1.63
N ASP A 151 -11.10 17.91 1.12
CA ASP A 151 -11.06 19.27 1.64
C ASP A 151 -11.55 19.37 3.09
N ASP A 152 -12.50 18.52 3.48
CA ASP A 152 -13.01 18.38 4.85
C ASP A 152 -11.93 17.90 5.83
N LEU A 153 -10.98 17.09 5.37
CA LEU A 153 -9.83 16.64 6.17
C LEU A 153 -8.65 17.61 6.15
N GLN A 154 -8.57 18.48 5.14
CA GLN A 154 -7.56 19.55 5.07
C GLN A 154 -7.87 20.67 6.08
N ALA A 155 -9.15 20.98 6.30
CA ALA A 155 -9.60 22.04 7.20
C ALA A 155 -9.55 21.67 8.70
N GLN A 156 -9.31 20.40 9.03
CA GLN A 156 -9.24 19.94 10.42
C GLN A 156 -8.01 20.53 11.13
N PRO A 157 -8.16 21.08 12.36
CA PRO A 157 -7.04 21.59 13.13
C PRO A 157 -6.03 20.46 13.37
N LYS A 158 -4.74 20.76 13.15
CA LYS A 158 -3.65 19.77 13.28
C LYS A 158 -3.82 18.99 14.59
N PRO A 159 -3.87 17.65 14.57
CA PRO A 159 -4.05 16.88 15.79
C PRO A 159 -2.92 17.24 16.76
N LYS A 160 -3.30 17.68 17.96
CA LYS A 160 -2.34 18.01 19.04
C LYS A 160 -1.46 16.77 19.23
N LYS A 161 -0.14 16.90 19.02
CA LYS A 161 0.81 15.81 19.26
C LYS A 161 0.58 15.29 20.69
N LYS A 162 0.05 14.08 20.84
CA LYS A 162 -0.02 13.41 22.15
C LYS A 162 1.39 13.42 22.74
N SER A 163 1.51 13.95 23.96
CA SER A 163 2.82 14.16 24.59
C SER A 163 3.51 12.82 24.80
N ARG A 164 4.85 12.83 24.90
CA ARG A 164 5.66 11.63 25.15
C ARG A 164 5.21 10.86 26.42
N HIS A 165 4.58 11.56 27.36
CA HIS A 165 3.98 10.98 28.56
C HIS A 165 2.70 10.15 28.27
N GLN A 166 1.85 10.61 27.34
CA GLN A 166 0.61 9.90 26.99
C GLN A 166 0.86 8.61 26.20
N LYS A 167 1.90 8.58 25.36
CA LYS A 167 2.33 7.34 24.66
C LYS A 167 2.83 6.25 25.61
N ALA A 168 3.47 6.64 26.72
CA ALA A 168 3.96 5.69 27.72
C ALA A 168 2.80 5.04 28.51
N ILE A 169 1.74 5.80 28.79
CA ILE A 169 0.56 5.32 29.52
C ILE A 169 -0.23 4.32 28.67
N GLN A 170 -0.39 4.58 27.37
CA GLN A 170 -1.13 3.70 26.45
C GLN A 170 -0.39 2.37 26.17
N LYS A 171 0.96 2.40 26.16
CA LYS A 171 1.77 1.17 26.07
C LYS A 171 1.65 0.31 27.34
N LYS A 172 1.64 0.95 28.53
CA LYS A 172 1.50 0.26 29.81
C LYS A 172 0.11 -0.38 29.99
N SER A 173 -0.96 0.26 29.53
CA SER A 173 -2.31 -0.30 29.63
C SER A 173 -2.52 -1.52 28.73
N LEU A 174 -1.89 -1.54 27.54
CA LEU A 174 -1.91 -2.69 26.62
C LEU A 174 -1.13 -3.90 27.18
N GLU A 175 0.02 -3.67 27.82
CA GLU A 175 0.83 -4.74 28.44
C GLU A 175 0.17 -5.33 29.70
N THR A 176 -0.67 -4.56 30.41
CA THR A 176 -1.33 -5.02 31.65
C THR A 176 -2.55 -5.91 31.36
N ASN A 177 -3.20 -5.75 30.21
CA ASN A 177 -4.36 -6.55 29.80
C ASN A 177 -4.01 -7.94 29.23
N HIS A 178 -2.74 -8.24 28.96
CA HIS A 178 -2.30 -9.57 28.48
C HIS A 178 -1.74 -10.48 29.60
N ARG A 179 -1.90 -10.08 30.87
CA ARG A 179 -1.40 -10.82 32.04
C ARG A 179 -2.48 -11.17 33.07
N ARG A 180 -3.76 -11.16 32.69
CA ARG A 180 -4.85 -11.69 33.53
C ARG A 180 -5.51 -12.88 32.87
#